data_AF-A0A553JV11-F1
#
_entry.id   AF-A0A553JV11-F1
#
_cell.length_a   1.000
_cell.length_b   1.000
_cell.length_c   1.000
_cell.angle_alpha   90.00
_cell.angle_beta   90.00
_cell.angle_gamma   90.00
#
_symmetry.space_group_name_H-M   'P 1'
#
loop_
_entity.id
_entity.type
_entity.pdbx_description
1 polymer ?
#
loop_
_entity_poly.entity_id
_entity_poly.type
_entity_poly.pdbx_seq_one_letter_code
_entity_poly.pdbx_strand_id
1 'polypeptide(L)'
;MKKSLKSPLLRSAILLCAIHFSAQANNESSPQLSSTKDAIDTFQLNTDDILKQARKLNQQHASHFERLNQTLEQTKSAKAVLQSGLMGKIELDAKEMLSIANTYLGHYHTFVYSISRDSSCYQPQQIAEFRQTITELQKYVNNIKSLAATSSEEEAFAALTEININQSRVAMTVNLFEMFKLCYMTEAIGPLNQGFNALDSQLNHMSTQQGEQSHKQMLDDEFIDDRYPSEGLVKTNANISGRVETADDVAEINITIKRKPTISISDLNFSDKHIESCIKQSAATSQATLTHQVIFFTCDLPEGSHSQLDDLVNFEQITMINIKGGTLDSLSPLNTLSSLETLYLSSLTLNTFGNLSSFKGSMNLTNVETQDWEHLALATPSTLSIHKSKDCDPLAPLFTHQNVAVLYKGMNSSQQVDVMEQLDSGAKQLMVLTDCPEQ
;
A
#
# COMPACT_ATOMS: atom_id res chain seq x y z
N MET A 1 22.19 -63.71 -7.80
CA MET A 1 21.26 -62.75 -7.18
C MET A 1 21.90 -62.14 -5.95
N LYS A 2 22.40 -60.90 -6.04
CA LYS A 2 22.76 -60.05 -4.90
C LYS A 2 22.18 -58.66 -5.19
N LYS A 3 21.16 -58.26 -4.44
CA LYS A 3 20.52 -56.94 -4.55
C LYS A 3 21.34 -55.96 -3.72
N SER A 4 21.94 -54.97 -4.39
CA SER A 4 22.50 -53.77 -3.79
C SER A 4 21.34 -52.86 -3.33
N LEU A 5 21.30 -52.53 -2.04
CA LEU A 5 20.37 -51.56 -1.47
C LEU A 5 20.86 -50.15 -1.85
N LYS A 6 20.06 -49.45 -2.65
CA LYS A 6 20.33 -48.10 -3.15
C LYS A 6 20.36 -47.07 -2.02
N SER A 7 21.21 -46.05 -2.20
CA SER A 7 21.65 -45.05 -1.22
C SER A 7 20.89 -43.69 -1.16
N PRO A 8 19.60 -43.52 -1.52
CA PRO A 8 18.94 -42.22 -1.34
C PRO A 8 18.33 -42.04 0.07
N LEU A 9 18.01 -43.13 0.78
CA LEU A 9 17.38 -43.05 2.10
C LEU A 9 18.33 -42.59 3.22
N LEU A 10 19.64 -42.85 3.09
CA LEU A 10 20.62 -42.40 4.06
C LEU A 10 20.87 -40.88 4.00
N ARG A 11 20.71 -40.26 2.80
CA ARG A 11 20.87 -38.81 2.63
C ARG A 11 19.65 -38.03 3.14
N SER A 12 18.43 -38.55 2.99
CA SER A 12 17.24 -37.93 3.58
C SER A 12 17.21 -38.00 5.10
N ALA A 13 17.73 -39.08 5.71
CA ALA A 13 17.81 -39.19 7.17
C ALA A 13 18.84 -38.21 7.79
N ILE A 14 19.96 -37.95 7.11
CA ILE A 14 20.96 -36.97 7.58
C ILE A 14 20.43 -35.53 7.46
N LEU A 15 19.65 -35.22 6.41
CA LEU A 15 19.01 -33.90 6.26
C LEU A 15 17.94 -33.66 7.34
N LEU A 16 17.13 -34.68 7.67
CA LEU A 16 16.09 -34.58 8.70
C LEU A 16 16.66 -34.50 10.13
N CYS A 17 17.80 -35.14 10.40
CA CYS A 17 18.52 -34.99 11.67
C CYS A 17 19.24 -33.63 11.79
N ALA A 18 19.75 -33.07 10.69
CA ALA A 18 20.34 -31.72 10.71
C ALA A 18 19.30 -30.64 11.01
N ILE A 19 18.07 -30.77 10.49
CA ILE A 19 16.96 -29.83 10.75
C ILE A 19 16.49 -29.90 12.22
N HIS A 20 16.57 -31.07 12.88
CA HIS A 20 16.22 -31.18 14.30
C HIS A 20 17.35 -30.69 15.23
N PHE A 21 18.63 -30.81 14.85
CA PHE A 21 19.75 -30.28 15.64
C PHE A 21 19.98 -28.78 15.45
N SER A 22 19.66 -28.20 14.29
CA SER A 22 19.69 -26.73 14.10
C SER A 22 18.56 -25.99 14.81
N ALA A 23 17.51 -26.69 15.24
CA ALA A 23 16.49 -26.13 16.13
C ALA A 23 16.94 -26.07 17.61
N GLN A 24 18.06 -26.72 17.97
CA GLN A 24 18.61 -26.71 19.34
C GLN A 24 19.98 -26.03 19.47
N ALA A 25 20.65 -25.69 18.36
CA ALA A 25 21.94 -25.01 18.35
C ALA A 25 21.85 -23.64 17.65
N ASN A 26 21.02 -22.75 18.20
CA ASN A 26 21.16 -21.28 18.20
C ASN A 26 19.89 -20.70 18.85
N ASN A 27 19.68 -21.04 20.12
CA ASN A 27 18.67 -20.41 20.95
C ASN A 27 19.22 -19.13 21.60
N GLU A 28 19.86 -18.30 20.77
CA GLU A 28 20.14 -16.89 21.08
C GLU A 28 19.42 -15.99 20.05
N SER A 29 18.21 -16.36 19.67
CA SER A 29 17.22 -15.35 19.28
C SER A 29 16.94 -14.51 20.52
N SER A 30 17.29 -13.21 20.51
CA SER A 30 16.99 -12.30 21.62
C SER A 30 15.54 -12.53 22.11
N PRO A 31 15.31 -12.68 23.43
CA PRO A 31 13.97 -12.86 24.01
C PRO A 31 12.94 -11.83 23.53
N GLN A 32 13.39 -10.62 23.15
CA GLN A 32 12.56 -9.55 22.60
C GLN A 32 11.98 -9.85 21.21
N LEU A 33 12.64 -10.69 20.41
CA LEU A 33 12.20 -10.99 19.04
C LEU A 33 11.13 -12.09 18.99
N SER A 34 11.21 -13.08 19.90
CA SER A 34 10.12 -14.06 20.06
C SER A 34 8.86 -13.39 20.64
N SER A 35 9.01 -12.51 21.64
CA SER A 35 7.87 -11.84 22.27
C SER A 35 7.13 -10.90 21.32
N THR A 36 7.86 -10.22 20.43
CA THR A 36 7.27 -9.31 19.44
C THR A 36 6.51 -10.09 18.36
N LYS A 37 7.04 -11.22 17.91
CA LYS A 37 6.36 -12.11 16.97
C LYS A 37 5.07 -12.70 17.56
N ASP A 38 5.10 -13.18 18.80
CA ASP A 38 3.91 -13.73 19.46
C ASP A 38 2.82 -12.67 19.65
N ALA A 39 3.21 -11.43 19.97
CA ALA A 39 2.32 -10.29 20.05
C ALA A 39 1.68 -9.95 18.69
N ILE A 40 2.46 -10.01 17.60
CA ILE A 40 1.98 -9.83 16.22
C ILE A 40 0.94 -10.91 15.87
N ASP A 41 1.28 -12.19 16.08
CA ASP A 41 0.42 -13.30 15.71
C ASP A 41 -0.90 -13.24 16.51
N THR A 42 -0.82 -12.90 17.80
CA THR A 42 -2.00 -12.67 18.66
C THR A 42 -2.83 -11.49 18.19
N PHE A 43 -2.21 -10.38 17.79
CA PHE A 43 -2.91 -9.21 17.29
C PHE A 43 -3.63 -9.50 15.96
N GLN A 44 -2.98 -10.19 15.02
CA GLN A 44 -3.59 -10.61 13.76
C GLN A 44 -4.78 -11.52 13.99
N LEU A 45 -4.63 -12.53 14.85
CA LEU A 45 -5.72 -13.44 15.21
C LEU A 45 -6.92 -12.69 15.80
N ASN A 46 -6.67 -11.75 16.71
CA ASN A 46 -7.73 -10.97 17.37
C ASN A 46 -8.40 -9.95 16.45
N THR A 47 -7.76 -9.55 15.35
CA THR A 47 -8.27 -8.50 14.46
C THR A 47 -8.79 -9.01 13.11
N ASP A 48 -8.54 -10.27 12.75
CA ASP A 48 -8.93 -10.81 11.43
C ASP A 48 -10.44 -10.69 11.15
N ASP A 49 -11.28 -11.07 12.12
CA ASP A 49 -12.73 -10.97 11.96
C ASP A 49 -13.22 -9.51 11.99
N ILE A 50 -12.54 -8.63 12.73
CA ILE A 50 -12.81 -7.19 12.75
C ILE A 50 -12.55 -6.61 11.36
N LEU A 51 -11.44 -7.00 10.72
CA LEU A 51 -11.08 -6.54 9.38
C LEU A 51 -12.02 -7.09 8.30
N LYS A 52 -12.50 -8.34 8.43
CA LYS A 52 -13.53 -8.87 7.53
C LYS A 52 -14.85 -8.09 7.65
N GLN A 53 -15.28 -7.78 8.88
CA GLN A 53 -16.48 -6.97 9.12
C GLN A 53 -16.33 -5.56 8.56
N ALA A 54 -15.18 -4.92 8.81
CA ALA A 54 -14.78 -3.64 8.26
C ALA A 54 -14.91 -3.58 6.72
N ARG A 55 -14.33 -4.56 6.02
CA ARG A 55 -14.39 -4.62 4.54
C ARG A 55 -15.82 -4.75 4.03
N LYS A 56 -16.62 -5.64 4.65
CA LYS A 56 -18.03 -5.82 4.29
C LYS A 56 -18.81 -4.52 4.49
N LEU A 57 -18.58 -3.84 5.61
CA LEU A 57 -19.25 -2.59 5.93
C LEU A 57 -18.82 -1.46 4.98
N ASN A 58 -17.54 -1.36 4.63
CA ASN A 58 -17.05 -0.42 3.62
C ASN A 58 -17.71 -0.63 2.25
N GLN A 59 -17.90 -1.90 1.82
CA GLN A 59 -18.63 -2.20 0.59
C GLN A 59 -20.10 -1.77 0.65
N GLN A 60 -20.77 -2.00 1.78
CA GLN A 60 -22.16 -1.58 1.98
C GLN A 60 -22.29 -0.06 1.97
N HIS A 61 -21.38 0.62 2.66
CA HIS A 61 -21.33 2.07 2.72
C HIS A 61 -21.08 2.72 1.35
N ALA A 62 -20.12 2.18 0.58
CA ALA A 62 -19.88 2.61 -0.80
C ALA A 62 -21.13 2.46 -1.67
N SER A 63 -21.88 1.36 -1.51
CA SER A 63 -23.15 1.16 -2.22
C SER A 63 -24.22 2.19 -1.84
N HIS A 64 -24.29 2.59 -0.56
CA HIS A 64 -25.21 3.65 -0.14
C HIS A 64 -24.81 5.02 -0.71
N PHE A 65 -23.51 5.34 -0.76
CA PHE A 65 -23.00 6.57 -1.35
C PHE A 65 -23.23 6.65 -2.85
N GLU A 66 -23.02 5.57 -3.57
CA GLU A 66 -23.32 5.49 -5.00
C GLU A 66 -24.79 5.82 -5.28
N ARG A 67 -25.71 5.35 -4.42
CA ARG A 67 -27.14 5.66 -4.54
C ARG A 67 -27.45 7.13 -4.21
N LEU A 68 -26.69 7.77 -3.32
CA LEU A 68 -26.81 9.22 -3.11
C LEU A 68 -26.38 9.98 -4.36
N ASN A 69 -25.24 9.62 -4.95
CA ASN A 69 -24.72 10.26 -6.16
C ASN A 69 -25.72 10.11 -7.31
N GLN A 70 -26.26 8.91 -7.53
CA GLN A 70 -27.32 8.67 -8.53
C GLN A 70 -28.57 9.52 -8.26
N THR A 71 -28.95 9.68 -6.99
CA THR A 71 -30.08 10.55 -6.62
C THR A 71 -29.76 12.00 -6.97
N LEU A 72 -28.56 12.49 -6.63
CA LEU A 72 -28.13 13.85 -6.94
C LEU A 72 -28.09 14.09 -8.45
N GLU A 73 -27.57 13.14 -9.22
CA GLU A 73 -27.50 13.23 -10.68
C GLU A 73 -28.89 13.31 -11.33
N GLN A 74 -29.84 12.52 -10.82
CA GLN A 74 -31.21 12.43 -11.35
C GLN A 74 -32.06 13.64 -10.95
N THR A 75 -31.95 14.09 -9.71
CA THR A 75 -32.81 15.15 -9.17
C THR A 75 -32.22 16.53 -9.32
N LYS A 76 -30.88 16.63 -9.47
CA LYS A 76 -30.11 17.87 -9.38
C LYS A 76 -30.42 18.66 -8.11
N SER A 77 -30.78 17.96 -7.02
CA SER A 77 -31.30 18.53 -5.78
C SER A 77 -30.64 17.83 -4.59
N ALA A 78 -29.83 18.57 -3.84
CA ALA A 78 -29.21 18.06 -2.63
C ALA A 78 -30.26 17.80 -1.54
N LYS A 79 -31.34 18.60 -1.53
CA LYS A 79 -32.45 18.38 -0.59
C LYS A 79 -33.15 17.04 -0.84
N ALA A 80 -33.37 16.67 -2.11
CA ALA A 80 -33.92 15.36 -2.45
C ALA A 80 -33.00 14.21 -2.02
N VAL A 81 -31.68 14.40 -2.11
CA VAL A 81 -30.68 13.42 -1.65
C VAL A 81 -30.77 13.23 -0.13
N LEU A 82 -30.78 14.31 0.65
CA LEU A 82 -30.90 14.24 2.11
C LEU A 82 -32.24 13.64 2.56
N GLN A 83 -33.30 13.82 1.77
CA GLN A 83 -34.65 13.31 2.04
C GLN A 83 -34.93 11.92 1.45
N SER A 84 -33.97 11.30 0.74
CA SER A 84 -34.11 9.99 0.07
C SER A 84 -34.33 8.79 1.00
N GLY A 85 -34.28 9.01 2.32
CA GLY A 85 -34.32 7.94 3.33
C GLY A 85 -33.00 7.17 3.49
N LEU A 86 -31.98 7.48 2.70
CA LEU A 86 -30.65 6.86 2.79
C LEU A 86 -29.80 7.40 3.95
N MET A 87 -30.07 8.62 4.43
CA MET A 87 -29.32 9.24 5.53
C MET A 87 -29.30 8.40 6.81
N GLY A 88 -30.43 7.76 7.15
CA GLY A 88 -30.49 6.88 8.32
C GLY A 88 -29.63 5.63 8.18
N LYS A 89 -29.43 5.13 6.95
CA LYS A 89 -28.52 4.00 6.69
C LYS A 89 -27.06 4.43 6.78
N ILE A 90 -26.73 5.59 6.22
CA ILE A 90 -25.39 6.16 6.29
C ILE A 90 -24.98 6.46 7.73
N GLU A 91 -25.89 7.00 8.54
CA GLU A 91 -25.67 7.19 9.97
C GLU A 91 -25.40 5.85 10.68
N LEU A 92 -26.17 4.81 10.35
CA LEU A 92 -25.99 3.47 10.93
C LEU A 92 -24.64 2.87 10.55
N ASP A 93 -24.29 2.89 9.26
CA ASP A 93 -23.01 2.40 8.75
C ASP A 93 -21.85 3.13 9.44
N ALA A 94 -21.93 4.46 9.55
CA ALA A 94 -20.89 5.26 10.18
C ALA A 94 -20.72 4.95 11.68
N LYS A 95 -21.82 4.72 12.41
CA LYS A 95 -21.77 4.28 13.81
C LYS A 95 -21.09 2.91 13.94
N GLU A 96 -21.44 1.98 13.05
CA GLU A 96 -20.86 0.64 13.06
C GLU A 96 -19.37 0.67 12.69
N MET A 97 -18.97 1.51 11.71
CA MET A 97 -17.57 1.74 11.35
C MET A 97 -16.76 2.30 12.51
N LEU A 98 -17.28 3.31 13.23
CA LEU A 98 -16.61 3.86 14.40
C LEU A 98 -16.56 2.88 15.58
N SER A 99 -17.56 2.00 15.72
CA SER A 99 -17.55 0.93 16.72
C SER A 99 -16.47 -0.12 16.40
N ILE A 100 -16.39 -0.56 15.15
CA ILE A 100 -15.32 -1.43 14.64
C ILE A 100 -13.96 -0.77 14.87
N ALA A 101 -13.86 0.53 14.59
CA ALA A 101 -12.64 1.29 14.78
C ALA A 101 -12.16 1.35 16.22
N ASN A 102 -13.08 1.62 17.16
CA ASN A 102 -12.76 1.58 18.59
C ASN A 102 -12.34 0.19 19.05
N THR A 103 -12.99 -0.86 18.55
CA THR A 103 -12.65 -2.24 18.90
C THR A 103 -11.25 -2.59 18.41
N TYR A 104 -10.94 -2.28 17.15
CA TYR A 104 -9.61 -2.45 16.58
C TYR A 104 -8.55 -1.66 17.38
N LEU A 105 -8.83 -0.39 17.70
CA LEU A 105 -7.93 0.46 18.49
C LEU A 105 -7.63 -0.13 19.88
N GLY A 106 -8.59 -0.80 20.51
CA GLY A 106 -8.38 -1.50 21.78
C GLY A 106 -7.38 -2.66 21.65
N HIS A 107 -7.50 -3.45 20.58
CA HIS A 107 -6.50 -4.48 20.25
C HIS A 107 -5.15 -3.86 19.90
N TYR A 108 -5.14 -2.76 19.15
CA TYR A 108 -3.91 -2.11 18.70
C TYR A 108 -3.14 -1.50 19.89
N HIS A 109 -3.86 -0.87 20.82
CA HIS A 109 -3.28 -0.42 22.08
C HIS A 109 -2.64 -1.58 22.85
N THR A 110 -3.36 -2.70 23.02
CA THR A 110 -2.82 -3.88 23.70
C THR A 110 -1.56 -4.39 23.01
N PHE A 111 -1.57 -4.45 21.68
CA PHE A 111 -0.44 -4.87 20.88
C PHE A 111 0.78 -3.96 21.06
N VAL A 112 0.64 -2.63 20.87
CA VAL A 112 1.75 -1.66 21.00
C VAL A 112 2.40 -1.72 22.38
N TYR A 113 1.63 -1.99 23.44
CA TYR A 113 2.18 -2.13 24.80
C TYR A 113 2.66 -3.54 25.15
N SER A 114 2.47 -4.53 24.27
CA SER A 114 3.00 -5.89 24.43
C SER A 114 4.33 -6.15 23.71
N ILE A 115 4.80 -5.20 22.91
CA ILE A 115 6.03 -5.28 22.12
C ILE A 115 7.15 -4.42 22.73
N SER A 116 8.40 -4.66 22.30
CA SER A 116 9.56 -3.88 22.76
C SER A 116 9.42 -2.40 22.41
N ARG A 117 9.97 -1.49 23.22
CA ARG A 117 10.00 -0.05 22.86
C ARG A 117 10.92 0.27 21.70
N ASP A 118 11.88 -0.61 21.44
CA ASP A 118 12.83 -0.50 20.33
C ASP A 118 12.25 -1.04 19.02
N SER A 119 11.00 -1.53 19.07
CA SER A 119 10.27 -2.01 17.90
C SER A 119 9.88 -0.84 16.98
N SER A 120 10.06 -1.01 15.67
CA SER A 120 9.50 -0.13 14.64
C SER A 120 7.96 -0.10 14.66
N CYS A 121 7.32 -1.13 15.21
CA CYS A 121 5.88 -1.16 15.46
C CYS A 121 5.47 -0.40 16.74
N TYR A 122 6.42 -0.02 17.60
CA TYR A 122 6.13 0.72 18.83
C TYR A 122 5.79 2.19 18.53
N GLN A 123 4.53 2.44 18.20
CA GLN A 123 4.03 3.76 17.80
C GLN A 123 2.90 4.23 18.75
N PRO A 124 3.18 4.44 20.04
CA PRO A 124 2.16 4.77 21.04
C PRO A 124 1.47 6.13 20.79
N GLN A 125 2.13 7.06 20.09
CA GLN A 125 1.53 8.37 19.75
C GLN A 125 0.33 8.20 18.82
N GLN A 126 0.38 7.24 17.89
CA GLN A 126 -0.71 7.01 16.95
C GLN A 126 -2.01 6.59 17.66
N ILE A 127 -1.93 5.91 18.81
CA ILE A 127 -3.12 5.56 19.59
C ILE A 127 -3.90 6.83 20.00
N ALA A 128 -3.20 7.90 20.37
CA ALA A 128 -3.83 9.17 20.71
C ALA A 128 -4.44 9.85 19.48
N GLU A 129 -3.75 9.83 18.34
CA GLU A 129 -4.22 10.38 17.07
C GLU A 129 -5.48 9.65 16.56
N PHE A 130 -5.49 8.32 16.61
CA PHE A 130 -6.66 7.51 16.27
C PHE A 130 -7.83 7.80 17.22
N ARG A 131 -7.56 7.88 18.54
CA ARG A 131 -8.61 8.20 19.51
C ARG A 131 -9.20 9.59 19.28
N GLN A 132 -8.36 10.58 18.95
CA GLN A 132 -8.81 11.91 18.59
C GLN A 132 -9.68 11.88 17.33
N THR A 133 -9.19 11.23 16.26
CA THR A 133 -9.92 11.09 15.00
C THR A 133 -11.28 10.43 15.20
N ILE A 134 -11.34 9.32 15.93
CA ILE A 134 -12.60 8.64 16.25
C ILE A 134 -13.52 9.56 17.06
N THR A 135 -13.00 10.32 18.03
CA THR A 135 -13.80 11.26 18.84
C THR A 135 -14.39 12.38 18.00
N GLU A 136 -13.61 12.95 17.07
CA GLU A 136 -14.08 13.96 16.13
C GLU A 136 -15.16 13.41 15.22
N LEU A 137 -14.94 12.23 14.64
CA LEU A 137 -15.91 11.58 13.76
C LEU A 137 -17.17 11.15 14.52
N GLN A 138 -17.06 10.79 15.79
CA GLN A 138 -18.23 10.48 16.63
C GLN A 138 -19.13 11.70 16.81
N LYS A 139 -18.55 12.90 16.97
CA LYS A 139 -19.33 14.16 17.02
C LYS A 139 -20.07 14.38 15.69
N TYR A 140 -19.38 14.19 14.57
CA TYR A 140 -19.99 14.25 13.25
C TYR A 140 -21.15 13.26 13.12
N VAL A 141 -20.93 11.98 13.44
CA VAL A 141 -21.94 10.91 13.32
C VAL A 141 -23.18 11.21 14.16
N ASN A 142 -23.00 11.76 15.36
CA ASN A 142 -24.12 12.19 16.20
C ASN A 142 -24.89 13.38 15.62
N ASN A 143 -24.27 14.18 14.75
CA ASN A 143 -24.84 15.36 14.12
C ASN A 143 -25.47 15.09 12.74
N ILE A 144 -25.29 13.91 12.13
CA ILE A 144 -25.79 13.61 10.76
C ILE A 144 -27.28 13.93 10.61
N LYS A 145 -28.13 13.56 11.59
CA LYS A 145 -29.56 13.88 11.52
C LYS A 145 -29.85 15.38 11.53
N SER A 146 -29.07 16.14 12.29
CA SER A 146 -29.19 17.59 12.35
C SER A 146 -28.72 18.23 11.05
N LEU A 147 -27.62 17.73 10.48
CA LEU A 147 -27.11 18.18 9.17
C LEU A 147 -28.11 17.89 8.05
N ALA A 148 -28.77 16.73 8.09
CA ALA A 148 -29.78 16.37 7.10
C ALA A 148 -31.09 17.18 7.21
N ALA A 149 -31.29 17.95 8.29
CA ALA A 149 -32.50 18.72 8.55
C ALA A 149 -32.39 20.14 7.98
N THR A 150 -32.42 20.27 6.65
CA THR A 150 -32.19 21.53 5.94
C THR A 150 -33.49 22.16 5.42
N SER A 151 -33.54 23.49 5.37
CA SER A 151 -34.72 24.25 4.97
C SER A 151 -34.68 24.69 3.49
N SER A 152 -33.48 24.94 2.94
CA SER A 152 -33.26 25.36 1.55
C SER A 152 -32.38 24.36 0.77
N GLU A 153 -32.26 24.53 -0.56
CA GLU A 153 -31.32 23.76 -1.38
C GLU A 153 -29.86 24.12 -1.08
N GLU A 154 -29.56 25.39 -0.85
CA GLU A 154 -28.22 25.86 -0.51
C GLU A 154 -27.74 25.22 0.80
N GLU A 155 -28.58 25.23 1.85
CA GLU A 155 -28.31 24.52 3.10
C GLU A 155 -28.18 23.01 2.90
N ALA A 156 -29.00 22.42 2.02
CA ALA A 156 -28.94 21.00 1.71
C ALA A 156 -27.65 20.61 1.00
N PHE A 157 -27.15 21.43 0.08
CA PHE A 157 -25.91 21.18 -0.64
C PHE A 157 -24.70 21.30 0.29
N ALA A 158 -24.68 22.34 1.12
CA ALA A 158 -23.73 22.52 2.21
C ALA A 158 -23.68 21.29 3.13
N ALA A 159 -24.83 20.84 3.63
CA ALA A 159 -24.92 19.68 4.50
C ALA A 159 -24.52 18.38 3.81
N LEU A 160 -24.91 18.18 2.55
CA LEU A 160 -24.54 16.99 1.77
C LEU A 160 -23.02 16.92 1.55
N THR A 161 -22.38 18.06 1.31
CA THR A 161 -20.92 18.18 1.17
C THR A 161 -20.22 17.85 2.48
N GLU A 162 -20.66 18.43 3.60
CA GLU A 162 -20.12 18.12 4.93
C GLU A 162 -20.28 16.63 5.28
N ILE A 163 -21.42 16.04 4.91
CA ILE A 163 -21.67 14.61 5.06
C ILE A 163 -20.68 13.82 4.19
N ASN A 164 -20.49 14.16 2.92
CA ASN A 164 -19.60 13.44 2.01
C ASN A 164 -18.13 13.45 2.51
N ILE A 165 -17.63 14.61 2.91
CA ILE A 165 -16.27 14.78 3.46
C ILE A 165 -16.08 13.90 4.70
N ASN A 166 -16.99 14.01 5.68
CA ASN A 166 -16.81 13.29 6.93
C ASN A 166 -17.08 11.78 6.81
N GLN A 167 -17.97 11.34 5.92
CA GLN A 167 -18.15 9.91 5.64
C GLN A 167 -16.92 9.29 4.97
N SER A 168 -16.29 10.02 4.06
CA SER A 168 -15.00 9.61 3.49
C SER A 168 -13.96 9.41 4.59
N ARG A 169 -13.89 10.31 5.57
CA ARG A 169 -13.01 10.16 6.75
C ARG A 169 -13.38 8.95 7.62
N VAL A 170 -14.67 8.65 7.81
CA VAL A 170 -15.12 7.46 8.54
C VAL A 170 -14.66 6.17 7.84
N ALA A 171 -14.88 6.06 6.52
CA ALA A 171 -14.44 4.90 5.74
C ALA A 171 -12.90 4.76 5.73
N MET A 172 -12.17 5.87 5.63
CA MET A 172 -10.71 5.89 5.69
C MET A 172 -10.17 5.42 7.05
N THR A 173 -10.83 5.77 8.16
CA THR A 173 -10.41 5.35 9.50
C THR A 173 -10.30 3.83 9.62
N VAL A 174 -11.19 3.11 8.95
CA VAL A 174 -11.20 1.65 8.93
C VAL A 174 -10.13 1.08 7.99
N ASN A 175 -9.84 1.76 6.88
CA ASN A 175 -8.77 1.36 5.95
C ASN A 175 -7.36 1.51 6.56
N LEU A 176 -7.18 2.46 7.49
CA LEU A 176 -5.92 2.65 8.23
C LEU A 176 -5.54 1.41 9.07
N PHE A 177 -6.48 0.50 9.38
CA PHE A 177 -6.17 -0.75 10.07
C PHE A 177 -5.35 -1.73 9.24
N GLU A 178 -5.53 -1.73 7.93
CA GLU A 178 -4.75 -2.62 7.05
C GLU A 178 -3.31 -2.09 6.89
N MET A 179 -3.10 -0.78 7.02
CA MET A 179 -1.75 -0.20 7.04
C MET A 179 -0.92 -0.67 8.23
N PHE A 180 -1.53 -0.94 9.38
CA PHE A 180 -0.81 -1.44 10.54
C PHE A 180 -0.21 -2.81 10.36
N LYS A 181 -0.76 -3.62 9.45
CA LYS A 181 -0.14 -4.90 9.10
C LYS A 181 1.28 -4.73 8.55
N LEU A 182 1.60 -3.56 8.00
CA LEU A 182 2.89 -3.27 7.41
C LEU A 182 4.02 -3.18 8.44
N CYS A 183 3.77 -2.72 9.67
CA CYS A 183 4.84 -2.71 10.69
C CYS A 183 5.17 -4.13 11.16
N TYR A 184 4.19 -5.04 11.25
CA TYR A 184 4.43 -6.44 11.59
C TYR A 184 5.30 -7.15 10.57
N MET A 185 5.09 -6.79 9.30
CA MET A 185 5.83 -7.28 8.16
C MET A 185 7.31 -6.85 8.18
N THR A 186 7.62 -5.65 8.68
CA THR A 186 9.00 -5.17 8.79
C THR A 186 9.77 -5.82 9.95
N GLU A 187 9.10 -6.15 11.06
CA GLU A 187 9.76 -6.74 12.25
C GLU A 187 9.89 -8.24 12.27
N ALA A 188 8.92 -8.97 11.73
CA ALA A 188 8.99 -10.42 11.62
C ALA A 188 10.20 -10.89 10.77
N ILE A 189 10.76 -10.00 9.94
CA ILE A 189 11.85 -10.30 9.00
C ILE A 189 13.24 -9.95 9.56
N GLY A 190 13.37 -9.05 10.54
CA GLY A 190 14.66 -8.69 11.15
C GLY A 190 15.53 -9.89 11.58
N PRO A 191 14.98 -10.90 12.28
CA PRO A 191 15.71 -12.11 12.67
C PRO A 191 15.86 -13.14 11.55
N LEU A 192 14.89 -13.23 10.65
CA LEU A 192 14.95 -14.14 9.51
C LEU A 192 16.10 -13.75 8.58
N ASN A 193 16.33 -12.46 8.37
CA ASN A 193 17.44 -11.95 7.57
C ASN A 193 18.81 -12.30 8.20
N GLN A 194 18.93 -12.26 9.53
CA GLN A 194 20.14 -12.72 10.23
C GLN A 194 20.31 -14.25 10.13
N GLY A 195 19.22 -15.01 10.23
CA GLY A 195 19.23 -16.47 10.05
C GLY A 195 19.59 -16.90 8.62
N PHE A 196 19.09 -16.21 7.59
CA PHE A 196 19.41 -16.47 6.19
C PHE A 196 20.84 -16.06 5.85
N ASN A 197 21.33 -14.90 6.33
CA ASN A 197 22.73 -14.49 6.14
C ASN A 197 23.72 -15.42 6.85
N ALA A 198 23.37 -15.96 8.02
CA ALA A 198 24.17 -16.97 8.71
C ALA A 198 24.19 -18.31 7.96
N LEU A 199 23.05 -18.72 7.39
CA LEU A 199 22.93 -19.94 6.59
C LEU A 199 23.69 -19.82 5.26
N ASP A 200 23.61 -18.66 4.60
CA ASP A 200 24.29 -18.38 3.34
C ASP A 200 25.82 -18.28 3.52
N SER A 201 26.27 -17.71 4.65
CA SER A 201 27.68 -17.73 5.05
C SER A 201 28.19 -19.16 5.33
N GLN A 202 27.39 -20.01 5.98
CA GLN A 202 27.73 -21.44 6.18
C GLN A 202 27.75 -22.24 4.88
N LEU A 203 26.79 -22.02 3.97
CA LEU A 203 26.74 -22.66 2.66
C LEU A 203 27.94 -22.26 1.79
N ASN A 204 28.33 -21.00 1.82
CA ASN A 204 29.52 -20.51 1.12
C ASN A 204 30.81 -21.10 1.71
N HIS A 205 30.90 -21.26 3.02
CA HIS A 205 32.05 -21.93 3.65
C HIS A 205 32.16 -23.43 3.29
N MET A 206 31.04 -24.15 3.21
CA MET A 206 31.04 -25.55 2.77
C MET A 206 31.37 -25.71 1.28
N SER A 207 30.94 -24.77 0.44
CA SER A 207 31.24 -24.77 -1.00
C SER A 207 32.73 -24.52 -1.27
N THR A 208 33.36 -23.60 -0.52
CA THR A 208 34.81 -23.38 -0.59
C THR A 208 35.65 -24.57 -0.10
N GLN A 209 35.16 -25.35 0.89
CA GLN A 209 35.86 -26.55 1.35
C GLN A 209 35.73 -27.74 0.39
N GLN A 210 34.66 -27.82 -0.40
CA GLN A 210 34.50 -28.88 -1.42
C GLN A 210 35.20 -28.54 -2.75
N GLY A 211 35.42 -27.26 -3.06
CA GLY A 211 36.13 -26.80 -4.26
C GLY A 211 37.62 -27.14 -4.29
N GLU A 212 38.28 -27.31 -3.13
CA GLU A 212 39.72 -27.57 -3.07
C GLU A 212 40.10 -29.07 -3.09
N GLN A 213 39.14 -30.00 -3.00
CA GLN A 213 39.43 -31.44 -3.00
C GLN A 213 39.10 -32.18 -4.31
N SER A 214 38.50 -31.53 -5.32
CA SER A 214 38.06 -32.21 -6.55
C SER A 214 39.04 -32.12 -7.74
N HIS A 215 40.19 -31.47 -7.60
CA HIS A 215 41.23 -31.44 -8.65
C HIS A 215 42.32 -32.48 -8.40
N LYS A 216 41.95 -33.77 -8.46
CA LYS A 216 42.83 -34.90 -8.77
C LYS A 216 42.02 -36.19 -8.83
N GLN A 217 41.58 -36.58 -10.03
CA GLN A 217 41.79 -37.91 -10.63
C GLN A 217 40.79 -38.21 -11.76
N MET A 218 41.39 -38.47 -12.93
CA MET A 218 41.04 -39.50 -13.93
C MET A 218 39.80 -39.31 -14.82
N LEU A 219 40.11 -38.83 -16.02
CA LEU A 219 39.69 -39.34 -17.34
C LEU A 219 39.25 -40.83 -17.32
N ASP A 220 38.10 -41.15 -17.92
CA ASP A 220 37.97 -41.84 -19.22
C ASP A 220 36.51 -42.24 -19.53
N ASP A 221 36.23 -42.24 -20.84
CA ASP A 221 35.15 -42.93 -21.58
C ASP A 221 33.68 -42.47 -21.53
N GLU A 222 33.36 -41.69 -22.57
CA GLU A 222 32.43 -42.08 -23.64
C GLU A 222 30.98 -42.46 -23.26
N PHE A 223 30.08 -41.47 -23.30
CA PHE A 223 28.74 -41.56 -23.88
C PHE A 223 28.14 -40.14 -23.98
N ILE A 224 28.28 -39.50 -25.15
CA ILE A 224 27.57 -38.26 -25.48
C ILE A 224 26.19 -38.66 -26.00
N ASP A 225 25.13 -38.40 -25.22
CA ASP A 225 23.76 -38.29 -25.73
C ASP A 225 23.36 -36.80 -25.70
N ASP A 226 23.54 -36.17 -26.87
CA ASP A 226 23.27 -34.76 -27.18
C ASP A 226 21.77 -34.41 -27.19
N ARG A 227 21.04 -34.64 -26.09
CA ARG A 227 19.61 -34.27 -25.98
C ARG A 227 19.17 -33.69 -24.65
N TYR A 228 19.95 -32.75 -24.12
CA TYR A 228 19.39 -31.70 -23.26
C TYR A 228 19.84 -30.33 -23.78
N PRO A 229 18.94 -29.54 -24.41
CA PRO A 229 19.20 -28.13 -24.52
C PRO A 229 19.13 -27.54 -23.11
N SER A 230 20.32 -27.14 -22.65
CA SER A 230 20.56 -26.04 -21.73
C SER A 230 19.57 -24.89 -21.93
N GLU A 231 19.10 -24.31 -20.82
CA GLU A 231 18.64 -22.92 -20.72
C GLU A 231 17.69 -22.45 -21.84
N GLY A 232 16.43 -22.89 -21.79
CA GLY A 232 15.43 -22.58 -22.81
C GLY A 232 14.37 -21.59 -22.37
N LEU A 233 14.63 -20.30 -22.57
CA LEU A 233 13.66 -19.24 -22.91
C LEU A 233 12.24 -19.38 -22.35
N VAL A 234 11.89 -18.55 -21.37
CA VAL A 234 10.48 -18.24 -21.07
C VAL A 234 9.81 -17.85 -22.38
N LYS A 235 8.88 -18.66 -22.90
CA LYS A 235 8.11 -18.32 -24.10
C LYS A 235 7.34 -17.03 -23.82
N THR A 236 7.86 -15.92 -24.32
CA THR A 236 7.23 -14.60 -24.23
C THR A 236 6.05 -14.48 -25.18
N ASN A 237 5.88 -15.40 -26.12
CA ASN A 237 4.79 -15.41 -27.07
C ASN A 237 4.05 -16.76 -27.06
N ALA A 238 2.73 -16.72 -26.95
CA ALA A 238 1.86 -17.86 -27.18
C ALA A 238 0.87 -17.52 -28.30
N ASN A 239 0.75 -18.39 -29.30
CA ASN A 239 -0.21 -18.22 -30.38
C ASN A 239 -1.36 -19.23 -30.18
N ILE A 240 -2.58 -18.72 -30.08
CA ILE A 240 -3.80 -19.52 -30.05
C ILE A 240 -4.46 -19.34 -31.42
N SER A 241 -4.45 -20.39 -32.21
CA SER A 241 -5.14 -20.44 -33.50
C SER A 241 -6.26 -21.47 -33.46
N GLY A 242 -7.43 -21.15 -34.01
CA GLY A 242 -8.56 -22.07 -34.05
C GLY A 242 -9.60 -21.67 -35.08
N ARG A 243 -10.44 -22.62 -35.49
CA ARG A 243 -11.57 -22.38 -36.39
C ARG A 243 -12.85 -22.53 -35.60
N VAL A 244 -13.70 -21.50 -35.63
CA VAL A 244 -15.04 -21.52 -35.04
C VAL A 244 -16.04 -21.62 -36.18
N GLU A 245 -16.85 -22.67 -36.15
CA GLU A 245 -17.88 -22.93 -37.15
C GLU A 245 -19.25 -22.86 -36.49
N THR A 246 -20.13 -22.06 -37.08
CA THR A 246 -21.54 -21.97 -36.74
C THR A 246 -22.35 -22.50 -37.91
N ALA A 247 -23.69 -22.55 -37.78
CA ALA A 247 -24.55 -23.00 -38.88
C ALA A 247 -24.43 -22.11 -40.14
N ASP A 248 -24.02 -20.85 -39.98
CA ASP A 248 -24.05 -19.84 -41.03
C ASP A 248 -22.66 -19.30 -41.42
N ASP A 249 -21.61 -19.57 -40.64
CA ASP A 249 -20.28 -19.00 -40.89
C ASP A 249 -19.12 -19.81 -40.27
N VAL A 250 -17.93 -19.61 -40.84
CA VAL A 250 -16.66 -20.16 -40.41
C VAL A 250 -15.65 -19.03 -40.20
N ALA A 251 -15.22 -18.83 -38.96
CA ALA A 251 -14.21 -17.83 -38.60
C ALA A 251 -12.90 -18.48 -38.16
N GLU A 252 -11.77 -17.95 -38.63
CA GLU A 252 -10.45 -18.27 -38.10
C GLU A 252 -10.05 -17.27 -37.01
N ILE A 253 -9.74 -17.78 -35.83
CA ILE A 253 -9.22 -17.02 -34.70
C ILE A 253 -7.70 -17.20 -34.69
N ASN A 254 -6.95 -16.10 -34.70
CA ASN A 254 -5.51 -16.08 -34.48
C ASN A 254 -5.20 -15.03 -33.40
N ILE A 255 -4.91 -15.49 -32.19
CA ILE A 255 -4.59 -14.65 -31.03
C ILE A 255 -3.10 -14.83 -30.71
N THR A 256 -2.36 -13.73 -30.67
CA THR A 256 -0.97 -13.71 -30.19
C THR A 256 -0.95 -13.09 -28.80
N ILE A 257 -0.59 -13.88 -27.79
CA ILE A 257 -0.36 -13.43 -26.42
C ILE A 257 1.12 -13.12 -26.28
N LYS A 258 1.48 -11.86 -26.04
CA LYS A 258 2.84 -11.44 -25.72
C LYS A 258 2.95 -11.14 -24.23
N ARG A 259 3.67 -11.97 -23.49
CA ARG A 259 4.02 -11.74 -22.08
C ARG A 259 5.31 -10.92 -22.03
N LYS A 260 5.25 -9.77 -21.35
CA LYS A 260 6.43 -8.95 -21.05
C LYS A 260 7.45 -9.81 -20.27
N PRO A 261 8.75 -9.75 -20.58
CA PRO A 261 9.75 -10.51 -19.84
C PRO A 261 9.64 -10.21 -18.35
N THR A 262 9.53 -11.25 -17.53
CA THR A 262 9.48 -11.11 -16.08
C THR A 262 10.91 -11.08 -15.56
N ILE A 263 11.31 -9.95 -14.99
CA ILE A 263 12.65 -9.76 -14.43
C ILE A 263 12.66 -10.26 -12.98
N SER A 264 13.70 -11.01 -12.60
CA SER A 264 13.92 -11.37 -11.20
C SER A 264 14.38 -10.14 -10.42
N ILE A 265 13.87 -9.96 -9.22
CA ILE A 265 14.26 -8.85 -8.35
C ILE A 265 15.75 -8.95 -7.98
N SER A 266 16.28 -10.18 -7.88
CA SER A 266 17.71 -10.43 -7.64
C SER A 266 18.63 -9.94 -8.75
N ASP A 267 18.11 -9.82 -9.97
CA ASP A 267 18.90 -9.53 -11.17
C ASP A 267 18.87 -8.03 -11.51
N LEU A 268 18.13 -7.24 -10.74
CA LEU A 268 18.08 -5.79 -10.89
C LEU A 268 19.32 -5.14 -10.27
N ASN A 269 19.90 -4.20 -11.01
CA ASN A 269 20.89 -3.28 -10.48
C ASN A 269 20.17 -2.00 -10.05
N PHE A 270 20.18 -1.75 -8.74
CA PHE A 270 19.60 -0.54 -8.17
C PHE A 270 20.63 0.58 -8.15
N SER A 271 20.20 1.76 -8.58
CA SER A 271 20.97 3.00 -8.47
C SER A 271 20.93 3.56 -7.04
N ASP A 272 19.82 3.37 -6.34
CA ASP A 272 19.62 3.82 -4.96
C ASP A 272 19.60 2.65 -3.97
N LYS A 273 20.54 2.66 -3.02
CA LYS A 273 20.69 1.57 -2.03
C LYS A 273 19.57 1.53 -1.00
N HIS A 274 18.96 2.66 -0.66
CA HIS A 274 17.83 2.69 0.27
C HIS A 274 16.58 2.12 -0.42
N ILE A 275 16.34 2.51 -1.68
CA ILE A 275 15.23 1.96 -2.47
C ILE A 275 15.43 0.47 -2.74
N GLU A 276 16.66 0.04 -3.05
CA GLU A 276 17.01 -1.38 -3.15
C GLU A 276 16.60 -2.15 -1.89
N SER A 277 17.00 -1.65 -0.72
CA SER A 277 16.69 -2.28 0.56
C SER A 277 15.18 -2.35 0.77
N CYS A 278 14.45 -1.26 0.52
CA CYS A 278 13.00 -1.18 0.67
C CYS A 278 12.25 -2.12 -0.30
N ILE A 279 12.71 -2.24 -1.55
CA ILE A 279 12.15 -3.15 -2.54
C ILE A 279 12.39 -4.60 -2.14
N LYS A 280 13.63 -4.95 -1.76
CA LYS A 280 13.97 -6.31 -1.32
C LYS A 280 13.15 -6.70 -0.08
N GLN A 281 12.93 -5.75 0.83
CA GLN A 281 12.06 -5.94 1.98
C GLN A 281 10.61 -6.18 1.55
N SER A 282 10.03 -5.28 0.74
CA SER A 282 8.65 -5.40 0.25
C SER A 282 8.43 -6.71 -0.53
N ALA A 283 9.42 -7.13 -1.31
CA ALA A 283 9.40 -8.36 -2.06
C ALA A 283 9.46 -9.60 -1.15
N ALA A 284 10.36 -9.61 -0.17
CA ALA A 284 10.46 -10.70 0.80
C ALA A 284 9.15 -10.88 1.58
N THR A 285 8.52 -9.78 1.98
CA THR A 285 7.24 -9.81 2.70
C THR A 285 6.12 -10.43 1.87
N SER A 286 6.06 -10.12 0.57
CA SER A 286 5.04 -10.64 -0.34
C SER A 286 5.41 -11.99 -0.97
N GLN A 287 6.56 -12.56 -0.60
CA GLN A 287 7.19 -13.71 -1.27
C GLN A 287 7.34 -13.50 -2.79
N ALA A 288 7.47 -12.23 -3.20
CA ALA A 288 7.72 -11.86 -4.58
C ALA A 288 9.18 -12.14 -4.93
N THR A 289 9.38 -12.83 -6.04
CA THR A 289 10.70 -13.08 -6.63
C THR A 289 10.86 -12.34 -7.95
N LEU A 290 9.75 -11.91 -8.56
CA LEU A 290 9.69 -11.25 -9.85
C LEU A 290 9.11 -9.84 -9.69
N THR A 291 9.58 -8.89 -10.48
CA THR A 291 9.20 -7.46 -10.34
C THR A 291 7.69 -7.21 -10.43
N HIS A 292 7.00 -7.91 -11.32
CA HIS A 292 5.54 -7.79 -11.50
C HIS A 292 4.70 -8.34 -10.33
N GLN A 293 5.32 -9.02 -9.36
CA GLN A 293 4.64 -9.53 -8.18
C GLN A 293 4.62 -8.50 -7.03
N VAL A 294 5.41 -7.44 -7.14
CA VAL A 294 5.43 -6.37 -6.14
C VAL A 294 4.28 -5.41 -6.42
N ILE A 295 3.27 -5.46 -5.55
CA ILE A 295 2.05 -4.62 -5.63
C ILE A 295 2.12 -3.43 -4.66
N PHE A 296 2.83 -3.60 -3.54
CA PHE A 296 2.98 -2.59 -2.50
C PHE A 296 4.46 -2.28 -2.33
N PHE A 297 4.79 -0.99 -2.24
CA PHE A 297 6.13 -0.52 -1.92
C PHE A 297 6.08 0.35 -0.67
N THR A 298 6.78 -0.08 0.37
CA THR A 298 6.90 0.67 1.63
C THR A 298 8.38 0.95 1.88
N CYS A 299 8.69 2.19 2.26
CA CYS A 299 10.07 2.59 2.52
C CYS A 299 10.16 3.61 3.66
N ASP A 300 10.89 3.23 4.70
CA ASP A 300 11.32 4.14 5.77
C ASP A 300 12.75 4.60 5.47
N LEU A 301 12.88 5.83 5.00
CA LEU A 301 14.16 6.43 4.68
C LEU A 301 14.82 6.98 5.95
N PRO A 302 16.13 6.72 6.16
CA PRO A 302 16.86 7.28 7.28
C PRO A 302 16.83 8.82 7.28
N GLU A 303 16.84 9.43 8.45
CA GLU A 303 16.92 10.88 8.59
C GLU A 303 18.19 11.43 7.93
N GLY A 304 18.05 12.49 7.13
CA GLY A 304 19.16 13.08 6.35
C GLY A 304 19.66 12.24 5.18
N SER A 305 19.05 11.07 4.89
CA SER A 305 19.31 10.36 3.64
C SER A 305 18.74 11.11 2.44
N HIS A 306 19.39 10.95 1.30
CA HIS A 306 18.91 11.44 0.00
C HIS A 306 18.65 10.23 -0.87
N SER A 307 17.45 10.15 -1.44
CA SER A 307 17.03 9.00 -2.23
C SER A 307 16.34 9.36 -3.54
N GLN A 308 16.51 8.49 -4.54
CA GLN A 308 15.99 8.61 -5.89
C GLN A 308 15.06 7.43 -6.21
N LEU A 309 13.91 7.72 -6.83
CA LEU A 309 12.86 6.73 -7.11
C LEU A 309 12.99 6.10 -8.51
N ASP A 310 14.05 6.38 -9.25
CA ASP A 310 14.25 5.96 -10.64
C ASP A 310 14.16 4.45 -10.82
N ASP A 311 14.64 3.67 -9.85
CA ASP A 311 14.60 2.21 -9.91
C ASP A 311 13.18 1.63 -9.87
N LEU A 312 12.18 2.40 -9.39
CA LEU A 312 10.78 1.96 -9.31
C LEU A 312 10.14 1.73 -10.68
N VAL A 313 10.70 2.28 -11.77
CA VAL A 313 10.22 2.05 -13.14
C VAL A 313 10.13 0.57 -13.52
N ASN A 314 10.94 -0.29 -12.86
CA ASN A 314 10.95 -1.73 -13.11
C ASN A 314 9.74 -2.48 -12.51
N PHE A 315 8.93 -1.81 -11.70
CA PHE A 315 7.85 -2.40 -10.89
C PHE A 315 6.48 -1.86 -11.30
N GLU A 316 6.11 -2.09 -12.57
CA GLU A 316 4.89 -1.55 -13.20
C GLU A 316 3.56 -1.95 -12.54
N GLN A 317 3.58 -2.98 -11.68
CA GLN A 317 2.39 -3.48 -10.98
C GLN A 317 2.19 -2.88 -9.58
N ILE A 318 3.06 -1.96 -9.15
CA ILE A 318 2.86 -1.25 -7.89
C ILE A 318 1.57 -0.44 -7.98
N THR A 319 0.65 -0.69 -7.06
CA THR A 319 -0.60 0.07 -6.90
C THR A 319 -0.55 1.02 -5.72
N MET A 320 0.33 0.77 -4.75
CA MET A 320 0.46 1.59 -3.55
C MET A 320 1.91 1.83 -3.19
N ILE A 321 2.23 3.10 -2.93
CA ILE A 321 3.52 3.55 -2.43
C ILE A 321 3.33 4.25 -1.09
N ASN A 322 4.12 3.86 -0.10
CA ASN A 322 4.22 4.53 1.19
C ASN A 322 5.69 4.83 1.51
N ILE A 323 6.05 6.12 1.56
CA ILE A 323 7.40 6.55 1.88
C ILE A 323 7.36 7.48 3.09
N LYS A 324 8.27 7.23 4.03
CA LYS A 324 8.40 8.02 5.25
C LYS A 324 9.85 8.42 5.49
N GLY A 325 10.08 9.63 5.96
CA GLY A 325 11.42 10.09 6.35
C GLY A 325 12.30 10.49 5.16
N GLY A 326 13.50 10.96 5.48
CA GLY A 326 14.56 11.27 4.52
C GLY A 326 14.25 12.44 3.57
N THR A 327 15.06 12.53 2.53
CA THR A 327 14.92 13.49 1.42
C THR A 327 14.71 12.74 0.11
N LEU A 328 13.68 13.12 -0.64
CA LEU A 328 13.43 12.61 -1.99
C LEU A 328 13.77 13.68 -3.03
N ASP A 329 14.48 13.26 -4.08
CA ASP A 329 14.84 14.17 -5.17
C ASP A 329 13.65 14.53 -6.06
N SER A 330 12.86 13.53 -6.49
CA SER A 330 11.70 13.79 -7.35
C SER A 330 10.69 12.65 -7.28
N LEU A 331 9.40 12.99 -7.48
CA LEU A 331 8.35 11.99 -7.72
C LEU A 331 8.13 11.69 -9.22
N SER A 332 8.88 12.34 -10.13
CA SER A 332 8.75 12.11 -11.58
C SER A 332 8.80 10.64 -12.02
N PRO A 333 9.64 9.77 -11.43
CA PRO A 333 9.65 8.35 -11.78
C PRO A 333 8.29 7.66 -11.58
N LEU A 334 7.43 8.16 -10.68
CA LEU A 334 6.10 7.59 -10.45
C LEU A 334 5.16 7.77 -11.64
N ASN A 335 5.44 8.72 -12.54
CA ASN A 335 4.64 8.97 -13.73
C ASN A 335 4.68 7.80 -14.74
N THR A 336 5.62 6.86 -14.61
CA THR A 336 5.65 5.64 -15.43
C THR A 336 4.81 4.50 -14.86
N LEU A 337 4.36 4.62 -13.61
CA LEU A 337 3.61 3.58 -12.91
C LEU A 337 2.11 3.73 -13.17
N SER A 338 1.64 3.23 -14.31
CA SER A 338 0.24 3.35 -14.72
C SER A 338 -0.75 2.68 -13.78
N SER A 339 -0.28 1.71 -12.98
CA SER A 339 -1.11 0.98 -12.00
C SER A 339 -1.16 1.67 -10.63
N LEU A 340 -0.41 2.75 -10.43
CA LEU A 340 -0.31 3.41 -9.13
C LEU A 340 -1.63 4.14 -8.81
N GLU A 341 -2.31 3.64 -7.77
CA GLU A 341 -3.60 4.15 -7.30
C GLU A 341 -3.46 4.99 -6.05
N THR A 342 -2.42 4.76 -5.24
CA THR A 342 -2.28 5.40 -3.93
C THR A 342 -0.84 5.76 -3.61
N LEU A 343 -0.63 7.01 -3.20
CA LEU A 343 0.67 7.54 -2.78
C LEU A 343 0.56 8.18 -1.39
N TYR A 344 1.27 7.61 -0.42
CA TYR A 344 1.44 8.15 0.92
C TYR A 344 2.86 8.64 1.11
N LEU A 345 3.02 9.92 1.45
CA LEU A 345 4.30 10.53 1.79
C LEU A 345 4.19 11.14 3.18
N SER A 346 5.12 10.78 4.08
CA SER A 346 5.09 11.27 5.46
C SER A 346 6.44 11.71 5.99
N SER A 347 6.46 12.85 6.69
CA SER A 347 7.64 13.36 7.42
C SER A 347 8.93 13.35 6.60
N LEU A 348 8.88 13.87 5.38
CA LEU A 348 10.01 13.88 4.44
C LEU A 348 10.22 15.26 3.82
N THR A 349 11.44 15.50 3.35
CA THR A 349 11.77 16.64 2.49
C THR A 349 11.71 16.20 1.03
N LEU A 350 11.00 16.95 0.19
CA LEU A 350 10.87 16.69 -1.24
C LEU A 350 11.43 17.88 -2.03
N ASN A 351 12.43 17.63 -2.88
CA ASN A 351 13.02 18.68 -3.69
C ASN A 351 12.06 19.17 -4.78
N THR A 352 11.37 18.26 -5.48
CA THR A 352 10.34 18.59 -6.47
C THR A 352 9.29 17.50 -6.62
N PHE A 353 8.03 17.89 -6.86
CA PHE A 353 6.99 16.94 -7.28
C PHE A 353 7.27 16.42 -8.69
N GLY A 354 7.90 17.23 -9.54
CA GLY A 354 8.19 16.89 -10.92
C GLY A 354 6.94 16.65 -11.76
N ASN A 355 7.05 15.81 -12.79
CA ASN A 355 5.91 15.50 -13.66
C ASN A 355 5.04 14.39 -13.04
N LEU A 356 3.78 14.70 -12.73
CA LEU A 356 2.78 13.76 -12.23
C LEU A 356 1.48 13.75 -13.07
N SER A 357 1.57 14.18 -14.33
CA SER A 357 0.41 14.33 -15.22
C SER A 357 -0.32 13.02 -15.56
N SER A 358 0.38 11.88 -15.51
CA SER A 358 -0.22 10.55 -15.72
C SER A 358 -0.81 9.95 -14.44
N PHE A 359 -0.43 10.47 -13.27
CA PHE A 359 -0.92 9.97 -12.00
C PHE A 359 -2.39 10.39 -11.80
N LYS A 360 -3.25 9.39 -11.68
CA LYS A 360 -4.70 9.55 -11.45
C LYS A 360 -5.15 9.06 -10.08
N GLY A 361 -4.23 8.54 -9.27
CA GLY A 361 -4.54 7.97 -7.97
C GLY A 361 -4.86 9.01 -6.89
N SER A 362 -4.92 8.53 -5.65
CA SER A 362 -5.03 9.34 -4.45
C SER A 362 -3.65 9.64 -3.86
N MET A 363 -3.45 10.88 -3.43
CA MET A 363 -2.20 11.33 -2.82
C MET A 363 -2.47 11.88 -1.42
N ASN A 364 -1.69 11.42 -0.46
CA ASN A 364 -1.75 11.89 0.92
C ASN A 364 -0.36 12.32 1.39
N LEU A 365 -0.24 13.59 1.72
CA LEU A 365 1.01 14.24 2.10
C LEU A 365 0.90 14.66 3.56
N THR A 366 1.66 14.04 4.45
CA THR A 366 1.65 14.36 5.88
C THR A 366 3.01 14.89 6.31
N ASN A 367 3.10 16.13 6.79
CA ASN A 367 4.37 16.75 7.19
C ASN A 367 5.46 16.68 6.10
N VAL A 368 5.06 16.87 4.84
CA VAL A 368 6.01 16.98 3.72
C VAL A 368 6.55 18.40 3.66
N GLU A 369 7.86 18.53 3.53
CA GLU A 369 8.55 19.81 3.36
C GLU A 369 9.03 19.96 1.93
N THR A 370 8.57 20.98 1.24
CA THR A 370 9.00 21.31 -0.12
C THR A 370 8.73 22.77 -0.42
N GLN A 371 9.45 23.33 -1.40
CA GLN A 371 9.20 24.65 -1.97
C GLN A 371 8.38 24.56 -3.26
N ASP A 372 8.09 23.33 -3.73
CA ASP A 372 7.58 23.07 -5.06
C ASP A 372 6.05 22.92 -5.14
N TRP A 373 5.31 23.45 -4.15
CA TRP A 373 3.87 23.25 -4.02
C TRP A 373 3.07 23.68 -5.26
N GLU A 374 3.53 24.70 -5.98
CA GLU A 374 2.87 25.16 -7.20
C GLU A 374 2.83 24.08 -8.30
N HIS A 375 3.89 23.26 -8.45
CA HIS A 375 3.92 22.21 -9.46
C HIS A 375 2.88 21.11 -9.22
N LEU A 376 2.41 20.95 -7.97
CA LEU A 376 1.34 20.03 -7.66
C LEU A 376 0.02 20.41 -8.35
N ALA A 377 -0.15 21.68 -8.72
CA ALA A 377 -1.30 22.14 -9.49
C ALA A 377 -1.34 21.63 -10.94
N LEU A 378 -0.22 21.11 -11.44
CA LEU A 378 -0.12 20.44 -12.74
C LEU A 378 -0.40 18.93 -12.65
N ALA A 379 -0.48 18.39 -11.43
CA ALA A 379 -0.84 17.01 -11.20
C ALA A 379 -2.35 16.81 -11.37
N THR A 380 -2.76 15.58 -11.66
CA THR A 380 -4.18 15.23 -11.83
C THR A 380 -4.63 14.07 -10.93
N PRO A 381 -4.27 14.04 -9.64
CA PRO A 381 -4.76 13.00 -8.74
C PRO A 381 -6.29 13.10 -8.59
N SER A 382 -6.95 11.97 -8.41
CA SER A 382 -8.38 11.92 -8.10
C SER A 382 -8.69 12.55 -6.74
N THR A 383 -7.75 12.49 -5.80
CA THR A 383 -7.88 13.11 -4.48
C THR A 383 -6.50 13.46 -3.97
N LEU A 384 -6.33 14.69 -3.49
CA LEU A 384 -5.10 15.16 -2.85
C LEU A 384 -5.42 15.68 -1.46
N SER A 385 -4.75 15.11 -0.46
CA SER A 385 -4.86 15.53 0.93
C SER A 385 -3.50 15.92 1.49
N ILE A 386 -3.44 17.07 2.16
CA ILE A 386 -2.24 17.66 2.72
C ILE A 386 -2.48 17.94 4.20
N HIS A 387 -1.78 17.21 5.06
CA HIS A 387 -1.79 17.39 6.50
C HIS A 387 -0.48 18.02 6.97
N LYS A 388 -0.53 19.21 7.55
CA LYS A 388 0.64 19.95 8.07
C LYS A 388 0.49 20.17 9.56
N SER A 389 1.45 19.67 10.35
CA SER A 389 1.38 19.76 11.81
C SER A 389 1.69 21.14 12.39
N LYS A 390 2.39 22.03 11.67
CA LYS A 390 2.91 23.29 12.26
C LYS A 390 2.93 24.51 11.33
N ASP A 391 3.39 24.38 10.09
CA ASP A 391 3.59 25.50 9.18
C ASP A 391 2.81 25.32 7.87
N CYS A 392 1.90 26.26 7.61
CA CYS A 392 0.98 26.27 6.48
C CYS A 392 1.35 27.31 5.42
N ASP A 393 2.24 28.26 5.73
CA ASP A 393 2.66 29.34 4.83
C ASP A 393 3.18 28.80 3.48
N PRO A 394 3.93 27.67 3.44
CA PRO A 394 4.39 27.10 2.17
C PRO A 394 3.26 26.69 1.22
N LEU A 395 2.03 26.48 1.70
CA LEU A 395 0.90 26.09 0.87
C LEU A 395 0.22 27.28 0.17
N ALA A 396 0.55 28.53 0.51
CA ALA A 396 -0.06 29.73 -0.07
C ALA A 396 -0.13 29.74 -1.61
N PRO A 397 0.86 29.22 -2.38
CA PRO A 397 0.75 29.11 -3.83
C PRO A 397 -0.45 28.29 -4.31
N LEU A 398 -0.88 27.25 -3.56
CA LEU A 398 -2.03 26.43 -3.92
C LEU A 398 -3.37 27.17 -3.76
N PHE A 399 -3.49 28.03 -2.75
CA PHE A 399 -4.71 28.79 -2.48
C PHE A 399 -5.01 29.83 -3.57
N THR A 400 -3.96 30.34 -4.22
CA THR A 400 -4.08 31.36 -5.28
C THR A 400 -4.04 30.79 -6.69
N HIS A 401 -3.73 29.49 -6.84
CA HIS A 401 -3.54 28.90 -8.16
C HIS A 401 -4.87 28.76 -8.93
N GLN A 402 -4.85 29.18 -10.21
CA GLN A 402 -6.04 29.22 -11.05
C GLN A 402 -6.72 27.86 -11.28
N ASN A 403 -5.98 26.76 -11.29
CA ASN A 403 -6.52 25.41 -11.53
C ASN A 403 -6.87 24.62 -10.26
N VAL A 404 -6.57 25.16 -9.07
CA VAL A 404 -6.72 24.45 -7.80
C VAL A 404 -7.90 25.00 -7.01
N ALA A 405 -8.69 24.10 -6.46
CA ALA A 405 -9.73 24.38 -5.48
C ALA A 405 -9.30 23.77 -4.13
N VAL A 406 -9.20 24.60 -3.09
CA VAL A 406 -8.68 24.18 -1.78
C VAL A 406 -9.82 24.15 -0.77
N LEU A 407 -10.07 22.98 -0.19
CA LEU A 407 -10.88 22.80 1.01
C LEU A 407 -9.96 22.87 2.24
N TYR A 408 -10.15 23.90 3.06
CA TYR A 408 -9.29 24.19 4.21
C TYR A 408 -10.04 24.11 5.54
N LYS A 409 -9.28 24.02 6.64
CA LYS A 409 -9.83 23.91 7.99
C LYS A 409 -10.54 25.19 8.42
N GLY A 410 -11.78 25.05 8.89
CA GLY A 410 -12.60 26.17 9.35
C GLY A 410 -13.37 26.87 8.23
N MET A 411 -13.27 26.39 6.98
CA MET A 411 -14.10 26.84 5.88
C MET A 411 -15.58 26.62 6.20
N ASN A 412 -16.40 27.66 6.02
CA ASN A 412 -17.84 27.56 6.25
C ASN A 412 -18.53 26.83 5.09
N SER A 413 -19.76 26.36 5.31
CA SER A 413 -20.41 25.49 4.33
C SER A 413 -20.73 26.18 3.00
N SER A 414 -20.99 27.50 2.97
CA SER A 414 -21.20 28.25 1.71
C SER A 414 -19.91 28.32 0.88
N GLN A 415 -18.76 28.55 1.51
CA GLN A 415 -17.47 28.53 0.83
C GLN A 415 -17.12 27.13 0.30
N GLN A 416 -17.49 26.07 1.03
CA GLN A 416 -17.31 24.69 0.56
C GLN A 416 -18.15 24.42 -0.71
N VAL A 417 -19.38 24.92 -0.74
CA VAL A 417 -20.26 24.84 -1.93
C VAL A 417 -19.59 25.51 -3.13
N ASP A 418 -19.12 26.74 -2.97
CA ASP A 418 -18.49 27.50 -4.06
C ASP A 418 -17.27 26.76 -4.63
N VAL A 419 -16.48 26.13 -3.76
CA VAL A 419 -15.32 25.31 -4.15
C VAL A 419 -15.73 24.04 -4.91
N MET A 420 -16.81 23.38 -4.50
CA MET A 420 -17.36 22.23 -5.24
C MET A 420 -17.94 22.63 -6.59
N GLU A 421 -18.69 23.73 -6.67
CA GLU A 421 -19.26 24.23 -7.93
C GLU A 421 -18.16 24.59 -8.94
N GLN A 422 -17.04 25.15 -8.46
CA GLN A 422 -15.87 25.41 -9.28
C GLN A 422 -15.24 24.14 -9.87
N LEU A 423 -15.28 23.02 -9.15
CA LEU A 423 -14.81 21.72 -9.65
C LEU A 423 -15.82 21.10 -10.63
N ASP A 424 -17.12 21.11 -10.28
CA ASP A 424 -18.20 20.53 -11.10
C ASP A 424 -18.37 21.26 -12.44
N SER A 425 -18.19 22.59 -12.45
CA SER A 425 -18.20 23.40 -13.68
C SER A 425 -16.94 23.23 -14.53
N GLY A 426 -15.90 22.57 -14.01
CA GLY A 426 -14.59 22.44 -14.64
C GLY A 426 -13.74 23.72 -14.60
N ALA A 427 -14.15 24.75 -13.85
CA ALA A 427 -13.37 25.97 -13.65
C ALA A 427 -12.06 25.68 -12.89
N LYS A 428 -12.09 24.69 -12.01
CA LYS A 428 -10.93 24.12 -11.32
C LYS A 428 -10.80 22.64 -11.68
N GLN A 429 -9.58 22.12 -11.68
CA GLN A 429 -9.28 20.75 -12.11
C GLN A 429 -8.73 19.87 -10.98
N LEU A 430 -8.21 20.49 -9.92
CA LEU A 430 -7.60 19.78 -8.80
C LEU A 430 -8.27 20.20 -7.49
N MET A 431 -8.74 19.22 -6.73
CA MET A 431 -9.22 19.40 -5.36
C MET A 431 -8.10 19.08 -4.36
N VAL A 432 -7.82 20.02 -3.47
CA VAL A 432 -6.87 19.87 -2.34
C VAL A 432 -7.64 19.92 -1.04
N LEU A 433 -7.50 18.90 -0.19
CA LEU A 433 -8.02 18.90 1.17
C LEU A 433 -6.87 19.14 2.15
N THR A 434 -6.99 20.15 3.00
CA THR A 434 -5.96 20.46 3.99
C THR A 434 -6.50 20.80 5.37
N ASP A 435 -5.73 20.42 6.39
CA ASP A 435 -5.96 20.82 7.79
C ASP A 435 -5.40 22.21 8.13
N CYS A 436 -4.75 22.88 7.17
CA CYS A 436 -4.36 24.27 7.26
C CYS A 436 -5.56 25.21 7.21
N PRO A 437 -5.54 26.34 7.94
CA PRO A 437 -6.53 27.40 7.75
C PRO A 437 -6.31 28.13 6.43
N GLU A 438 -7.27 28.98 6.06
CA GLU A 438 -7.12 29.93 4.95
C GLU A 438 -5.79 30.71 5.05
N GLN A 439 -5.11 30.85 3.92
CA GLN A 439 -3.80 31.52 3.81
C GLN A 439 -3.94 32.90 3.16
#